data_AF-A0ABC8QQ90-F1
#
_entry.id   AF-A0ABC8QQ90-F1
#
_cell.length_a   1.000
_cell.length_b   1.000
_cell.length_c   1.000
_cell.angle_alpha   90.00
_cell.angle_beta   90.00
_cell.angle_gamma   90.00
#
_symmetry.space_group_name_H-M   'P 1'
#
loop_
_entity.id
_entity.type
_entity.pdbx_description
1 polymer ?
#
loop_
_entity_poly.entity_id
_entity_poly.type
_entity_poly.pdbx_seq_one_letter_code
_entity_poly.pdbx_strand_id
1 'polypeptide(L)'
;MIQSLRSEASSSEDMFVQLQEIQESVRLAFLNCLLDFAGHLEHIGGGLSQNRSSRESAHFQDGYSNELPEKLSDPLPGSVTDPHQQLLLVLSNIGYCKDELSLELYNKYKHTWLQSRGKDEEDSDMQDLVMSFAGLEEKVLAQYTFAKTNLIRTAAVNYLLDAGIQWGGAPAVKGVRDAAVELLHTLVAVHAEVFAYCKPLLDKTLGILVEGLIDTFLSLFHENKTKDLRSLDANGFCQLMLELEYFETILNPYFTPDASESLKSLQGVLLEKATECVTETIETPSHQRRPTRGSDDVLMDDRQQGMTVSPDDLIALAQQYSSELLQAELERTRINTACFMESIPVPESAKAAYASFRGSMDSPSRNFRGSQPAVSGSPGFSRQRRR
;
A
#
# COMPACT_ATOMS: atom_id res chain seq x y z
N MET A 1 24.41 -24.54 -36.56
CA MET A 1 25.61 -23.70 -36.66
C MET A 1 26.55 -23.89 -35.47
N ILE A 2 26.16 -23.54 -34.23
CA ILE A 2 27.01 -23.76 -33.04
C ILE A 2 27.37 -25.24 -32.85
N GLN A 3 26.41 -26.16 -33.03
CA GLN A 3 26.66 -27.59 -32.96
C GLN A 3 27.65 -28.10 -34.04
N SER A 4 27.64 -27.52 -35.25
CA SER A 4 28.57 -27.93 -36.32
C SER A 4 29.97 -27.35 -36.11
N LEU A 5 30.07 -26.10 -35.66
CA LEU A 5 31.34 -25.47 -35.29
C LEU A 5 32.04 -26.23 -34.16
N ARG A 6 31.27 -26.79 -33.22
CA ARG A 6 31.80 -27.58 -32.11
C ARG A 6 32.31 -28.97 -32.54
N SER A 7 31.60 -29.67 -33.42
CA SER A 7 32.10 -30.95 -33.95
C SER A 7 33.42 -30.76 -34.69
N GLU A 8 33.59 -29.63 -35.35
CA GLU A 8 34.81 -29.27 -36.06
C GLU A 8 35.92 -28.83 -35.09
N ALA A 9 35.59 -28.01 -34.09
CA ALA A 9 36.50 -27.60 -33.02
C ALA A 9 36.96 -28.76 -32.13
N SER A 10 36.19 -29.84 -31.97
CA SER A 10 36.64 -31.01 -31.19
C SER A 10 37.85 -31.74 -31.78
N SER A 11 38.21 -31.43 -33.03
CA SER A 11 39.44 -31.91 -33.68
C SER A 11 40.68 -31.04 -33.39
N SER A 12 40.50 -29.88 -32.75
CA SER A 12 41.55 -28.91 -32.41
C SER A 12 41.30 -28.30 -31.02
N GLU A 13 42.16 -28.64 -30.06
CA GLU A 13 42.04 -28.20 -28.66
C GLU A 13 41.98 -26.66 -28.53
N ASP A 14 42.80 -25.94 -29.31
CA ASP A 14 42.81 -24.47 -29.34
C ASP A 14 41.47 -23.88 -29.85
N MET A 15 40.88 -24.48 -30.90
CA MET A 15 39.57 -24.04 -31.41
C MET A 15 38.44 -24.31 -30.41
N PHE A 16 38.54 -25.39 -29.65
CA PHE A 16 37.56 -25.73 -28.61
C PHE A 16 37.58 -24.71 -27.47
N VAL A 17 38.78 -24.36 -26.98
CA VAL A 17 38.97 -23.34 -25.92
C VAL A 17 38.43 -21.98 -26.39
N GLN A 18 38.77 -21.56 -27.61
CA GLN A 18 38.32 -20.28 -28.16
C GLN A 18 36.79 -20.22 -28.33
N LEU A 19 36.15 -21.33 -28.73
CA LEU A 19 34.69 -21.42 -28.80
C LEU A 19 34.04 -21.26 -27.41
N GLN A 20 34.62 -21.90 -26.38
CA GLN A 20 34.14 -21.80 -25.01
C GLN A 20 34.25 -20.37 -24.46
N GLU A 21 35.36 -19.67 -24.73
CA GLU A 21 35.53 -18.26 -24.36
C GLU A 21 34.49 -17.34 -25.01
N ILE A 22 34.20 -17.56 -26.30
CA ILE A 22 33.15 -16.80 -27.01
C ILE A 22 31.78 -17.05 -26.38
N GLN A 23 31.44 -18.31 -26.07
CA GLN A 23 30.17 -18.67 -25.43
C GLN A 23 30.03 -18.01 -24.06
N GLU A 24 31.11 -18.00 -23.28
CA GLU A 24 31.14 -17.37 -21.96
C GLU A 24 31.03 -15.84 -22.05
N SER A 25 31.70 -15.23 -23.03
CA SER A 25 31.60 -13.80 -23.30
C SER A 25 30.17 -13.37 -23.66
N VAL A 26 29.48 -14.16 -24.48
CA VAL A 26 28.07 -13.91 -24.84
C VAL A 26 27.16 -14.01 -23.61
N ARG A 27 27.38 -15.01 -22.74
CA ARG A 27 26.61 -15.19 -21.50
C ARG A 27 26.78 -14.00 -20.57
N LEU A 28 28.02 -13.59 -20.30
CA LEU A 28 28.32 -12.45 -19.43
C LEU A 28 27.76 -11.15 -20.01
N ALA A 29 27.90 -10.91 -21.31
CA ALA A 29 27.32 -9.74 -21.95
C ALA A 29 25.79 -9.69 -21.81
N PHE A 30 25.12 -10.84 -21.95
CA PHE A 30 23.68 -10.94 -21.76
C PHE A 30 23.24 -10.57 -20.34
N LEU A 31 23.90 -11.13 -19.32
CA LEU A 31 23.59 -10.85 -17.91
C LEU A 31 23.89 -9.39 -17.54
N ASN A 32 25.05 -8.87 -17.99
CA ASN A 32 25.44 -7.49 -17.75
C ASN A 32 24.45 -6.51 -18.35
N CYS A 33 23.90 -6.76 -19.55
CA CYS A 33 22.86 -5.91 -20.12
C CYS A 33 21.60 -5.81 -19.23
N LEU A 34 21.18 -6.92 -18.60
CA LEU A 34 20.02 -6.91 -17.71
C LEU A 34 20.33 -6.21 -16.38
N LEU A 35 21.55 -6.39 -15.86
CA LEU A 35 22.02 -5.68 -14.67
C LEU A 35 22.19 -4.18 -14.91
N ASP A 36 22.71 -3.78 -16.07
CA ASP A 36 22.81 -2.38 -16.48
C ASP A 36 21.42 -1.75 -16.58
N PHE A 37 20.44 -2.49 -17.13
CA PHE A 37 19.05 -2.04 -17.15
C PHE A 37 18.47 -1.88 -15.74
N ALA A 38 18.76 -2.82 -14.82
CA ALA A 38 18.38 -2.67 -13.41
C ALA A 38 19.01 -1.42 -12.79
N GLY A 39 20.29 -1.14 -13.08
CA GLY A 39 20.97 0.09 -12.65
C GLY A 39 20.32 1.37 -13.18
N HIS A 40 19.80 1.34 -14.41
CA HIS A 40 19.02 2.45 -14.96
C HIS A 40 17.67 2.64 -14.25
N LEU A 41 16.95 1.55 -13.95
CA LEU A 41 15.71 1.62 -13.18
C LEU A 41 15.96 2.16 -11.76
N GLU A 42 17.07 1.77 -11.13
CA GLU A 42 17.50 2.30 -9.84
C GLU A 42 17.77 3.81 -9.90
N HIS A 43 18.50 4.27 -10.93
CA HIS A 43 18.79 5.68 -11.10
C HIS A 43 17.53 6.51 -11.30
N ILE A 44 16.58 6.01 -12.11
CA ILE A 44 15.28 6.67 -12.31
C ILE A 44 14.51 6.71 -10.98
N GLY A 45 14.37 5.59 -10.28
CA GLY A 45 13.68 5.55 -8.98
C GLY A 45 14.29 6.51 -7.95
N GLY A 46 15.62 6.51 -7.84
CA GLY A 46 16.36 7.43 -6.97
C GLY A 46 16.16 8.91 -7.33
N GLY A 47 16.19 9.24 -8.62
CA GLY A 47 15.95 10.60 -9.12
C GLY A 47 14.55 11.12 -8.81
N LEU A 48 13.53 10.25 -8.90
CA LEU A 48 12.14 10.59 -8.57
C LEU A 48 11.94 10.90 -7.08
N SER A 49 12.67 10.20 -6.21
CA SER A 49 12.65 10.44 -4.76
C SER A 49 13.36 11.75 -4.38
N GLN A 50 14.50 12.06 -5.02
CA GLN A 50 15.30 13.25 -4.72
C GLN A 50 14.73 14.57 -5.29
N ASN A 51 14.07 14.53 -6.45
CA ASN A 51 13.43 15.72 -7.02
C ASN A 51 12.33 16.31 -6.12
N ARG A 52 11.86 15.55 -5.13
CA ARG A 52 10.95 16.03 -4.09
C ARG A 52 11.66 16.90 -3.04
N SER A 53 12.84 16.48 -2.56
CA SER A 53 13.56 17.22 -1.50
C SER A 53 14.10 18.57 -2.00
N SER A 54 14.48 18.66 -3.29
CA SER A 54 14.89 19.92 -3.91
C SER A 54 13.73 20.87 -4.17
N ARG A 55 12.54 20.35 -4.48
CA ARG A 55 11.36 21.17 -4.78
C ARG A 55 10.61 21.64 -3.52
N GLU A 56 10.62 20.85 -2.45
CA GLU A 56 10.13 21.27 -1.12
C GLU A 56 11.07 22.30 -0.47
N SER A 57 12.38 22.21 -0.71
CA SER A 57 13.36 23.22 -0.22
C SER A 57 13.41 24.50 -1.05
N ALA A 58 13.07 24.45 -2.34
CA ALA A 58 12.98 25.63 -3.21
C ALA A 58 11.81 26.58 -2.85
N HIS A 59 10.88 26.17 -1.98
CA HIS A 59 9.75 27.01 -1.58
C HIS A 59 10.11 28.09 -0.54
N PHE A 60 11.37 28.11 -0.06
CA PHE A 60 11.92 29.12 0.84
C PHE A 60 13.29 29.62 0.36
N GLN A 61 13.37 30.26 -0.81
CA GLN A 61 14.46 31.22 -1.05
C GLN A 61 14.12 32.25 -2.14
N ASP A 62 14.17 33.51 -1.71
CA ASP A 62 14.07 34.71 -2.53
C ASP A 62 15.14 34.79 -3.62
N GLY A 63 14.72 35.34 -4.77
CA GLY A 63 15.42 36.44 -5.44
C GLY A 63 16.82 36.18 -6.02
N TYR A 64 16.84 35.88 -7.33
CA TYR A 64 17.94 36.02 -8.28
C TYR A 64 19.13 35.06 -8.15
N SER A 65 19.22 34.10 -9.07
CA SER A 65 20.44 33.79 -9.84
C SER A 65 20.05 33.02 -11.10
N ASN A 66 20.61 33.45 -12.23
CA ASN A 66 20.22 33.10 -13.58
C ASN A 66 21.27 32.15 -14.15
N GLU A 67 21.00 30.84 -14.23
CA GLU A 67 21.78 29.90 -15.06
C GLU A 67 20.85 28.86 -15.73
N LEU A 68 20.78 29.00 -17.06
CA LEU A 68 20.41 28.07 -18.14
C LEU A 68 19.20 27.09 -17.95
N PRO A 69 18.15 27.21 -18.78
CA PRO A 69 17.08 26.22 -18.81
C PRO A 69 17.57 24.97 -19.54
N GLU A 70 18.03 23.95 -18.81
CA GLU A 70 18.10 22.61 -19.37
C GLU A 70 16.68 22.17 -19.73
N LYS A 71 16.46 22.02 -21.03
CA LYS A 71 15.27 21.48 -21.68
C LYS A 71 14.75 20.24 -20.95
N LEU A 72 13.81 20.44 -20.04
CA LEU A 72 12.81 19.43 -19.75
C LEU A 72 11.83 19.47 -20.93
N SER A 73 12.04 18.52 -21.84
CA SER A 73 11.11 18.14 -22.89
C SER A 73 9.68 18.28 -22.40
N ASP A 74 8.85 19.04 -23.12
CA ASP A 74 7.41 19.08 -22.85
C ASP A 74 6.91 17.63 -22.69
N PRO A 75 6.24 17.29 -21.58
CA PRO A 75 5.76 15.94 -21.37
C PRO A 75 4.81 15.57 -22.51
N LEU A 76 5.09 14.44 -23.17
CA LEU A 76 4.21 13.87 -24.19
C LEU A 76 2.76 13.80 -23.66
N PRO A 77 1.74 14.05 -24.49
CA PRO A 77 0.35 13.94 -24.07
C PRO A 77 0.09 12.53 -23.50
N GLY A 78 -0.30 12.45 -22.21
CA GLY A 78 -0.48 11.18 -21.50
C GLY A 78 0.71 10.73 -20.64
N SER A 79 1.79 11.51 -20.57
CA SER A 79 2.89 11.27 -19.64
C SER A 79 2.41 11.44 -18.19
N VAL A 80 2.62 10.41 -17.37
CA VAL A 80 2.40 10.47 -15.92
C VAL A 80 3.41 11.46 -15.36
N THR A 81 2.92 12.59 -14.83
CA THR A 81 3.76 13.62 -14.20
C THR A 81 3.89 13.47 -12.69
N ASP A 82 3.05 12.64 -12.08
CA ASP A 82 3.08 12.40 -10.64
C ASP A 82 4.24 11.47 -10.27
N PRO A 83 5.15 11.89 -9.37
CA PRO A 83 6.35 11.11 -9.04
C PRO A 83 6.03 9.78 -8.33
N HIS A 84 4.92 9.69 -7.58
CA HIS A 84 4.55 8.43 -6.92
C HIS A 84 4.05 7.40 -7.94
N GLN A 85 3.24 7.83 -8.90
CA GLN A 85 2.82 6.99 -10.02
C GLN A 85 4.00 6.59 -10.91
N GLN A 86 4.98 7.49 -11.13
CA GLN A 86 6.22 7.16 -11.84
C GLN A 86 7.05 6.11 -11.07
N LEU A 87 7.15 6.19 -9.74
CA LEU A 87 7.80 5.16 -8.91
C LEU A 87 7.09 3.80 -9.04
N LEU A 88 5.76 3.77 -9.05
CA LEU A 88 4.99 2.54 -9.25
C LEU A 88 5.20 1.95 -10.65
N LEU A 89 5.35 2.77 -11.68
CA LEU A 89 5.68 2.31 -13.03
C LEU A 89 7.08 1.68 -13.07
N VAL A 90 8.05 2.29 -12.37
CA VAL A 90 9.40 1.70 -12.20
C VAL A 90 9.29 0.34 -11.50
N LEU A 91 8.51 0.24 -10.41
CA LEU A 91 8.26 -1.03 -9.73
C LEU A 91 7.62 -2.08 -10.64
N SER A 92 6.63 -1.69 -11.45
CA SER A 92 6.02 -2.60 -12.42
C SER A 92 7.02 -3.10 -13.46
N ASN A 93 7.93 -2.24 -13.93
CA ASN A 93 8.98 -2.64 -14.86
C ASN A 93 9.99 -3.58 -14.20
N ILE A 94 10.37 -3.32 -12.94
CA ILE A 94 11.23 -4.20 -12.15
C ILE A 94 10.59 -5.58 -12.01
N GLY A 95 9.33 -5.64 -11.58
CA GLY A 95 8.58 -6.89 -11.45
C GLY A 95 8.47 -7.65 -12.77
N TYR A 96 8.15 -6.98 -13.88
CA TYR A 96 8.13 -7.62 -15.20
C TYR A 96 9.51 -8.17 -15.61
N CYS A 97 10.58 -7.46 -15.29
CA CYS A 97 11.93 -7.94 -15.56
C CYS A 97 12.29 -9.17 -14.73
N LYS A 98 11.94 -9.14 -13.45
CA LYS A 98 12.19 -10.21 -12.47
C LYS A 98 11.42 -11.48 -12.81
N ASP A 99 10.13 -11.37 -13.05
CA ASP A 99 9.20 -12.51 -13.09
C ASP A 99 9.03 -13.10 -14.49
N GLU A 100 9.17 -12.30 -15.55
CA GLU A 100 8.88 -12.70 -16.93
C GLU A 100 10.10 -12.57 -17.84
N LEU A 101 10.58 -11.33 -18.06
CA LEU A 101 11.52 -11.03 -19.14
C LEU A 101 12.86 -11.77 -18.97
N SER A 102 13.40 -11.79 -17.75
CA SER A 102 14.69 -12.43 -17.48
C SER A 102 14.62 -13.92 -17.82
N LEU A 103 13.56 -14.62 -17.36
CA LEU A 103 13.35 -16.04 -17.60
C LEU A 103 13.09 -16.38 -19.06
N GLU A 104 12.27 -15.58 -19.75
CA GLU A 104 12.00 -15.76 -21.18
C GLU A 104 13.27 -15.61 -22.02
N LEU A 105 14.02 -14.53 -21.79
CA LEU A 105 15.24 -14.26 -22.54
C LEU A 105 16.33 -15.28 -22.23
N TYR A 106 16.48 -15.68 -20.96
CA TYR A 106 17.40 -16.74 -20.58
C TYR A 106 17.04 -18.01 -21.32
N ASN A 107 15.82 -18.54 -21.18
CA ASN A 107 15.41 -19.77 -21.84
C ASN A 107 15.55 -19.74 -23.37
N LYS A 108 15.33 -18.58 -23.98
CA LYS A 108 15.52 -18.39 -25.41
C LYS A 108 16.96 -18.56 -25.84
N TYR A 109 17.93 -18.01 -25.11
CA TYR A 109 19.33 -17.98 -25.54
C TYR A 109 20.22 -19.00 -24.83
N LYS A 110 19.72 -19.67 -23.79
CA LYS A 110 20.47 -20.57 -22.93
C LYS A 110 21.26 -21.63 -23.69
N HIS A 111 20.69 -22.18 -24.76
CA HIS A 111 21.33 -23.20 -25.61
C HIS A 111 22.61 -22.72 -26.34
N THR A 112 22.85 -21.40 -26.39
CA THR A 112 24.04 -20.78 -26.98
C THR A 112 25.28 -21.01 -26.09
N TRP A 113 25.10 -20.97 -24.77
CA TRP A 113 26.20 -21.02 -23.78
C TRP A 113 26.14 -22.25 -22.85
N LEU A 114 25.00 -22.89 -22.64
CA LEU A 114 24.85 -24.00 -21.69
C LEU A 114 25.61 -25.27 -22.02
N GLN A 115 26.02 -25.46 -23.27
CA GLN A 115 26.69 -26.69 -23.66
C GLN A 115 28.14 -26.80 -23.15
N SER A 116 28.67 -25.75 -22.52
CA SER A 116 30.02 -25.69 -21.93
C SER A 116 30.07 -26.03 -20.43
N ARG A 117 28.92 -26.11 -19.73
CA ARG A 117 28.84 -26.13 -18.25
C ARG A 117 28.14 -27.37 -17.71
N GLY A 118 28.45 -27.74 -16.46
CA GLY A 118 27.74 -28.77 -15.71
C GLY A 118 26.36 -28.30 -15.22
N LYS A 119 25.43 -29.23 -14.97
CA LYS A 119 24.02 -28.95 -14.63
C LYS A 119 23.81 -28.01 -13.42
N ASP A 120 24.72 -27.99 -12.45
CA ASP A 120 24.52 -27.29 -11.17
C ASP A 120 24.79 -25.77 -11.24
N GLU A 121 25.46 -25.30 -12.30
CA GLU A 121 25.77 -23.88 -12.47
C GLU A 121 24.79 -23.13 -13.39
N GLU A 122 23.79 -23.83 -13.96
CA GLU A 122 22.73 -23.27 -14.82
C GLU A 122 21.76 -22.36 -14.06
N ASP A 123 21.46 -22.71 -12.80
CA ASP A 123 20.48 -21.99 -11.98
C ASP A 123 21.10 -20.81 -11.22
N SER A 124 22.42 -20.78 -10.99
CA SER A 124 23.03 -19.73 -10.15
C SER A 124 22.98 -18.35 -10.82
N ASP A 125 23.29 -18.24 -12.12
CA ASP A 125 23.32 -16.95 -12.82
C ASP A 125 21.92 -16.29 -12.84
N MET A 126 20.90 -17.09 -13.09
CA MET A 126 19.51 -16.62 -13.09
C MET A 126 19.09 -16.24 -11.67
N GLN A 127 19.43 -17.07 -10.69
CA GLN A 127 19.12 -16.80 -9.30
C GLN A 127 19.74 -15.47 -8.84
N ASP A 128 21.01 -15.22 -9.17
CA ASP A 128 21.71 -13.98 -8.84
C ASP A 128 21.04 -12.75 -9.50
N LEU A 129 20.61 -12.89 -10.76
CA LEU A 129 19.89 -11.84 -11.47
C LEU A 129 18.51 -11.55 -10.85
N VAL A 130 17.74 -12.59 -10.55
CA VAL A 130 16.42 -12.47 -9.89
C VAL A 130 16.58 -11.84 -8.50
N MET A 131 17.60 -12.24 -7.74
CA MET A 131 17.93 -11.64 -6.45
C MET A 131 18.30 -10.16 -6.57
N SER A 132 19.00 -9.78 -7.65
CA SER A 132 19.34 -8.38 -7.92
C SER A 132 18.09 -7.53 -8.20
N PHE A 133 17.17 -8.03 -9.03
CA PHE A 133 15.89 -7.34 -9.27
C PHE A 133 14.99 -7.33 -8.01
N ALA A 134 14.99 -8.39 -7.21
CA ALA A 134 14.26 -8.42 -5.94
C ALA A 134 14.79 -7.37 -4.96
N GLY A 135 16.11 -7.27 -4.79
CA GLY A 135 16.72 -6.24 -3.95
C GLY A 135 16.40 -4.81 -4.44
N LEU A 136 16.36 -4.61 -5.75
CA LEU A 136 15.96 -3.34 -6.35
C LEU A 136 14.48 -3.02 -6.12
N GLU A 137 13.59 -4.02 -6.24
CA GLU A 137 12.16 -3.89 -5.95
C GLU A 137 11.94 -3.44 -4.51
N GLU A 138 12.59 -4.07 -3.54
CA GLU A 138 12.52 -3.65 -2.13
C GLU A 138 12.97 -2.20 -1.95
N LYS A 139 14.08 -1.82 -2.59
CA LYS A 139 14.65 -0.48 -2.45
C LYS A 139 13.71 0.61 -3.00
N VAL A 140 13.12 0.39 -4.17
CA VAL A 140 12.19 1.35 -4.78
C VAL A 140 10.84 1.35 -4.04
N LEU A 141 10.38 0.17 -3.59
CA LEU A 141 9.15 0.05 -2.80
C LEU A 141 9.27 0.80 -1.47
N ALA A 142 10.42 0.69 -0.78
CA ALA A 142 10.69 1.43 0.44
C ALA A 142 10.62 2.95 0.25
N GLN A 143 11.06 3.47 -0.90
CA GLN A 143 10.94 4.90 -1.21
C GLN A 143 9.48 5.32 -1.38
N TYR A 144 8.70 4.50 -2.09
CA TYR A 144 7.27 4.73 -2.27
C TYR A 144 6.52 4.71 -0.94
N THR A 145 6.70 3.65 -0.14
CA THR A 145 6.00 3.50 1.14
C THR A 145 6.43 4.57 2.12
N PHE A 146 7.70 4.94 2.20
CA PHE A 146 8.16 6.06 3.03
C PHE A 146 7.44 7.38 2.68
N ALA A 147 7.27 7.68 1.39
CA ALA A 147 6.55 8.87 0.96
C ALA A 147 5.07 8.83 1.37
N LYS A 148 4.40 7.68 1.22
CA LYS A 148 2.99 7.49 1.62
C LYS A 148 2.79 7.48 3.13
N THR A 149 3.71 6.90 3.90
CA THR A 149 3.68 6.94 5.37
C THR A 149 3.68 8.37 5.90
N ASN A 150 4.37 9.30 5.25
CA ASN A 150 4.31 10.72 5.64
C ASN A 150 2.92 11.33 5.43
N LEU A 151 2.23 10.99 4.33
CA LEU A 151 0.84 11.43 4.09
C LEU A 151 -0.12 10.83 5.12
N ILE A 152 0.04 9.54 5.42
CA ILE A 152 -0.72 8.85 6.45
C ILE A 152 -0.46 9.49 7.82
N ARG A 153 0.78 9.86 8.14
CA ARG A 153 1.11 10.55 9.38
C ARG A 153 0.41 11.89 9.51
N THR A 154 0.37 12.70 8.45
CA THR A 154 -0.39 13.95 8.45
C THR A 154 -1.89 13.68 8.70
N ALA A 155 -2.47 12.68 8.03
CA ALA A 155 -3.86 12.33 8.26
C ALA A 155 -4.11 11.79 9.69
N ALA A 156 -3.16 11.06 10.27
CA ALA A 156 -3.23 10.55 11.64
C ALA A 156 -3.16 11.68 12.68
N VAL A 157 -2.31 12.69 12.45
CA VAL A 157 -2.28 13.92 13.26
C VAL A 157 -3.63 14.63 13.21
N ASN A 158 -4.18 14.81 12.01
CA ASN A 158 -5.50 15.45 11.86
C ASN A 158 -6.60 14.66 12.59
N TYR A 159 -6.58 13.33 12.49
CA TYR A 159 -7.54 12.42 13.13
C TYR A 159 -7.47 12.47 14.67
N LEU A 160 -6.26 12.43 15.23
CA LEU A 160 -6.06 12.27 16.66
C LEU A 160 -6.00 13.61 17.41
N LEU A 161 -5.43 14.64 16.80
CA LEU A 161 -5.09 15.91 17.47
C LEU A 161 -5.92 17.09 16.96
N ASP A 162 -6.15 17.21 15.64
CA ASP A 162 -6.78 18.42 15.07
C ASP A 162 -8.28 18.28 14.77
N ALA A 163 -8.89 17.11 15.05
CA ALA A 163 -10.31 16.85 14.81
C ALA A 163 -11.28 17.57 15.78
N GLY A 164 -10.78 18.50 16.59
CA GLY A 164 -11.59 19.32 17.51
C GLY A 164 -12.12 18.57 18.74
N ILE A 165 -11.55 17.40 19.07
CA ILE A 165 -11.93 16.63 20.26
C ILE A 165 -10.99 16.91 21.40
N GLN A 166 -11.57 17.23 22.56
CA GLN A 166 -10.86 17.24 23.83
C GLN A 166 -11.05 15.87 24.50
N TRP A 167 -10.02 15.04 24.47
CA TRP A 167 -10.10 13.65 24.93
C TRP A 167 -10.42 13.48 26.42
N GLY A 168 -10.16 14.49 27.26
CA GLY A 168 -10.53 14.51 28.68
C GLY A 168 -11.95 15.01 28.98
N GLY A 169 -12.71 15.39 27.95
CA GLY A 169 -14.10 15.83 28.03
C GLY A 169 -14.84 15.45 26.77
N ALA A 170 -14.65 14.20 26.33
CA ALA A 170 -15.11 13.74 25.04
C ALA A 170 -16.65 13.62 25.02
N PRO A 171 -17.29 13.94 23.89
CA PRO A 171 -18.72 13.76 23.74
C PRO A 171 -19.09 12.27 23.85
N ALA A 172 -20.36 12.00 24.14
CA ALA A 172 -20.88 10.64 24.14
C ALA A 172 -20.63 9.95 22.79
N VAL A 173 -20.24 8.68 22.83
CA VAL A 173 -19.95 7.86 21.65
C VAL A 173 -21.23 7.64 20.86
N LYS A 174 -21.21 8.01 19.58
CA LYS A 174 -22.39 7.91 18.68
C LYS A 174 -22.13 7.11 17.40
N GLY A 175 -20.87 6.81 17.10
CA GLY A 175 -20.43 6.18 15.86
C GLY A 175 -19.00 6.57 15.53
N VAL A 176 -18.54 6.19 14.34
CA VAL A 176 -17.19 6.49 13.84
C VAL A 176 -17.16 7.94 13.33
N ARG A 177 -16.18 8.72 13.78
CA ARG A 177 -16.05 10.13 13.35
C ARG A 177 -15.67 10.23 11.88
N ASP A 178 -16.10 11.31 11.23
CA ASP A 178 -15.69 11.60 9.85
C ASP A 178 -14.17 11.71 9.71
N ALA A 179 -13.47 12.21 10.74
CA ALA A 179 -12.01 12.25 10.77
C ALA A 179 -11.36 10.86 10.61
N ALA A 180 -11.98 9.80 11.14
CA ALA A 180 -11.52 8.42 10.95
C ALA A 180 -11.76 7.94 9.50
N VAL A 181 -12.89 8.33 8.91
CA VAL A 181 -13.21 8.03 7.51
C VAL A 181 -12.25 8.75 6.55
N GLU A 182 -11.90 10.01 6.83
CA GLU A 182 -10.94 10.78 6.04
C GLU A 182 -9.51 10.22 6.14
N LEU A 183 -9.11 9.71 7.31
CA LEU A 183 -7.87 8.94 7.44
C LEU A 183 -7.88 7.72 6.50
N LEU A 184 -8.97 6.94 6.50
CA LEU A 184 -9.10 5.78 5.61
C LEU A 184 -9.08 6.18 4.13
N HIS A 185 -9.65 7.32 3.75
CA HIS A 185 -9.58 7.80 2.36
C HIS A 185 -8.14 7.95 1.87
N THR A 186 -7.20 8.28 2.77
CA THR A 186 -5.77 8.31 2.43
C THR A 186 -5.27 6.93 2.01
N LEU A 187 -5.64 5.88 2.73
CA LEU A 187 -5.30 4.49 2.37
C LEU A 187 -6.05 4.01 1.12
N VAL A 188 -7.32 4.41 0.94
CA VAL A 188 -8.11 4.09 -0.26
C VAL A 188 -7.46 4.69 -1.51
N ALA A 189 -6.97 5.92 -1.42
CA ALA A 189 -6.24 6.57 -2.51
C ALA A 189 -4.96 5.81 -2.86
N VAL A 190 -4.20 5.36 -1.85
CA VAL A 190 -3.01 4.52 -2.08
C VAL A 190 -3.40 3.18 -2.71
N HIS A 191 -4.43 2.51 -2.21
CA HIS A 191 -4.93 1.27 -2.80
C HIS A 191 -5.26 1.46 -4.29
N ALA A 192 -6.03 2.49 -4.63
CA ALA A 192 -6.42 2.75 -6.01
C ALA A 192 -5.21 3.00 -6.92
N GLU A 193 -4.21 3.75 -6.43
CA GLU A 193 -2.98 4.04 -7.14
C GLU A 193 -2.14 2.78 -7.38
N VAL A 194 -1.87 1.99 -6.34
CA VAL A 194 -1.08 0.76 -6.44
C VAL A 194 -1.81 -0.28 -7.29
N PHE A 195 -3.13 -0.42 -7.14
CA PHE A 195 -3.94 -1.32 -7.95
C PHE A 195 -3.87 -0.98 -9.44
N ALA A 196 -3.79 0.31 -9.79
CA ALA A 196 -3.73 0.75 -11.18
C ALA A 196 -2.35 0.50 -11.82
N TYR A 197 -1.25 0.71 -11.08
CA TYR A 197 0.10 0.73 -11.65
C TYR A 197 0.98 -0.46 -11.28
N CYS A 198 0.74 -1.12 -10.14
CA CYS A 198 1.59 -2.21 -9.64
C CYS A 198 0.78 -3.21 -8.77
N LYS A 199 -0.32 -3.74 -9.33
CA LYS A 199 -1.23 -4.65 -8.63
C LYS A 199 -0.54 -5.81 -7.88
N PRO A 200 0.49 -6.49 -8.42
CA PRO A 200 1.14 -7.60 -7.71
C PRO A 200 1.76 -7.23 -6.35
N LEU A 201 2.07 -5.94 -6.13
CA LEU A 201 2.64 -5.46 -4.87
C LEU A 201 1.59 -4.85 -3.93
N LEU A 202 0.30 -4.92 -4.24
CA LEU A 202 -0.76 -4.28 -3.47
C LEU A 202 -0.78 -4.73 -2.01
N ASP A 203 -0.85 -6.04 -1.76
CA ASP A 203 -0.96 -6.61 -0.41
C ASP A 203 0.27 -6.24 0.43
N LYS A 204 1.45 -6.35 -0.16
CA LYS A 204 2.71 -5.99 0.48
C LYS A 204 2.78 -4.49 0.80
N THR A 205 2.37 -3.65 -0.15
CA THR A 205 2.40 -2.18 0.02
C THR A 205 1.45 -1.75 1.13
N LEU A 206 0.21 -2.25 1.11
CA LEU A 206 -0.77 -1.91 2.13
C LEU A 206 -0.42 -2.51 3.49
N GLY A 207 0.17 -3.71 3.55
CA GLY A 207 0.67 -4.29 4.80
C GLY A 207 1.69 -3.39 5.50
N ILE A 208 2.70 -2.91 4.75
CA ILE A 208 3.71 -1.97 5.27
C ILE A 208 3.07 -0.67 5.77
N LEU A 209 2.07 -0.15 5.05
CA LEU A 209 1.42 1.11 5.40
C LEU A 209 0.46 1.00 6.58
N VAL A 210 -0.22 -0.14 6.73
CA VAL A 210 -1.09 -0.42 7.89
C VAL A 210 -0.24 -0.57 9.15
N GLU A 211 0.86 -1.30 9.09
CA GLU A 211 1.83 -1.39 10.19
C GLU A 211 2.35 0.01 10.57
N GLY A 212 2.82 0.78 9.58
CA GLY A 212 3.27 2.16 9.78
C GLY A 212 2.18 3.10 10.32
N LEU A 213 0.90 2.86 10.03
CA LEU A 213 -0.22 3.62 10.60
C LEU A 213 -0.35 3.35 12.10
N ILE A 214 -0.34 2.08 12.51
CA ILE A 214 -0.47 1.71 13.93
C ILE A 214 0.73 2.22 14.72
N ASP A 215 1.94 2.07 14.20
CA ASP A 215 3.16 2.63 14.81
C ASP A 215 3.10 4.15 14.90
N THR A 216 2.50 4.81 13.91
CA THR A 216 2.27 6.25 13.94
C THR A 216 1.29 6.63 15.04
N PHE A 217 0.18 5.91 15.23
CA PHE A 217 -0.74 6.17 16.34
C PHE A 217 -0.04 6.02 17.69
N LEU A 218 0.76 4.96 17.87
CA LEU A 218 1.53 4.74 19.09
C LEU A 218 2.54 5.87 19.33
N SER A 219 3.27 6.27 18.29
CA SER A 219 4.23 7.38 18.35
C SER A 219 3.54 8.70 18.69
N LEU A 220 2.44 9.04 18.01
CA LEU A 220 1.67 10.26 18.26
C LEU A 220 1.09 10.29 19.67
N PHE A 221 0.64 9.14 20.19
CA PHE A 221 0.20 9.03 21.57
C PHE A 221 1.34 9.38 22.54
N HIS A 222 2.52 8.78 22.38
CA HIS A 222 3.66 9.05 23.24
C HIS A 222 4.18 10.49 23.13
N GLU A 223 4.27 11.03 21.91
CA GLU A 223 4.70 12.41 21.64
C GLU A 223 3.80 13.46 22.31
N ASN A 224 2.50 13.14 22.48
CA ASN A 224 1.49 14.08 22.96
C ASN A 224 0.84 13.68 24.30
N LYS A 225 1.33 12.62 24.98
CA LYS A 225 0.82 12.12 26.27
C LYS A 225 0.73 13.20 27.35
N THR A 226 1.57 14.24 27.27
CA THR A 226 1.64 15.34 28.26
C THR A 226 0.98 16.64 27.80
N LYS A 227 0.51 16.70 26.55
CA LYS A 227 -0.09 17.89 25.92
C LYS A 227 -1.55 17.62 25.58
N ASP A 228 -1.85 17.34 24.32
CA ASP A 228 -3.20 17.15 23.78
C ASP A 228 -3.87 15.88 24.33
N LEU A 229 -3.08 14.88 24.72
CA LEU A 229 -3.54 13.63 25.32
C LEU A 229 -3.24 13.56 26.83
N ARG A 230 -3.11 14.73 27.50
CA ARG A 230 -2.86 14.81 28.94
C ARG A 230 -3.95 14.12 29.76
N SER A 231 -5.20 14.19 29.29
CA SER A 231 -6.34 13.53 29.92
C SER A 231 -7.14 12.76 28.89
N LEU A 232 -7.59 11.57 29.27
CA LEU A 232 -8.43 10.69 28.47
C LEU A 232 -9.56 10.21 29.37
N ASP A 233 -10.79 10.67 29.13
CA ASP A 233 -11.95 10.24 29.90
C ASP A 233 -12.53 8.93 29.35
N ALA A 234 -13.56 8.39 30.02
CA ALA A 234 -14.18 7.13 29.63
C ALA A 234 -14.79 7.18 28.22
N ASN A 235 -15.38 8.31 27.81
CA ASN A 235 -15.97 8.47 26.49
C ASN A 235 -14.88 8.53 25.40
N GLY A 236 -13.78 9.24 25.66
CA GLY A 236 -12.65 9.37 24.77
C GLY A 236 -11.97 8.02 24.54
N PHE A 237 -11.79 7.25 25.61
CA PHE A 237 -11.31 5.87 25.52
C PHE A 237 -12.25 5.02 24.66
N CYS A 238 -13.56 5.00 24.97
CA CYS A 238 -14.53 4.21 24.20
C CYS A 238 -14.60 4.62 22.72
N GLN A 239 -14.51 5.92 22.43
CA GLN A 239 -14.50 6.43 21.06
C GLN A 239 -13.27 5.92 20.29
N LEU A 240 -12.08 5.98 20.90
CA LEU A 240 -10.86 5.46 20.28
C LEU A 240 -10.91 3.94 20.08
N MET A 241 -11.43 3.20 21.06
CA MET A 241 -11.57 1.75 20.93
C MET A 241 -12.50 1.36 19.78
N LEU A 242 -13.66 2.02 19.66
CA LEU A 242 -14.59 1.82 18.54
C LEU A 242 -13.92 2.09 17.19
N GLU A 243 -13.16 3.18 17.08
CA GLU A 243 -12.50 3.57 15.83
C GLU A 243 -11.32 2.68 15.47
N LEU A 244 -10.55 2.22 16.47
CA LEU A 244 -9.48 1.25 16.27
C LEU A 244 -10.03 -0.10 15.80
N GLU A 245 -11.14 -0.58 16.39
CA GLU A 245 -11.80 -1.82 15.94
C GLU A 245 -12.40 -1.67 14.54
N TYR A 246 -12.90 -0.48 14.20
CA TYR A 246 -13.35 -0.16 12.86
C TYR A 246 -12.20 -0.21 11.83
N PHE A 247 -11.04 0.38 12.15
CA PHE A 247 -9.85 0.27 11.29
C PHE A 247 -9.37 -1.17 11.17
N GLU A 248 -9.27 -1.89 12.29
CA GLU A 248 -8.87 -3.30 12.33
C GLU A 248 -9.78 -4.15 11.45
N THR A 249 -11.10 -3.97 11.56
CA THR A 249 -12.08 -4.73 10.77
C THR A 249 -11.94 -4.48 9.26
N ILE A 250 -11.80 -3.22 8.85
CA ILE A 250 -11.71 -2.86 7.42
C ILE A 250 -10.37 -3.25 6.82
N LEU A 251 -9.29 -3.06 7.56
CA LEU A 251 -7.92 -3.26 7.09
C LEU A 251 -7.40 -4.66 7.39
N ASN A 252 -8.19 -5.53 8.02
CA ASN A 252 -7.83 -6.91 8.38
C ASN A 252 -7.10 -7.70 7.27
N PRO A 253 -7.47 -7.59 5.96
CA PRO A 253 -6.73 -8.29 4.91
C PRO A 253 -5.24 -7.92 4.80
N TYR A 254 -4.86 -6.75 5.34
CA TYR A 254 -3.50 -6.21 5.30
C TYR A 254 -2.85 -6.13 6.68
N PHE A 255 -3.48 -6.65 7.74
CA PHE A 255 -2.89 -6.67 9.07
C PHE A 255 -1.73 -7.68 9.13
N THR A 256 -0.53 -7.20 9.44
CA THR A 256 0.63 -8.04 9.74
C THR A 256 0.59 -8.50 11.21
N PRO A 257 1.31 -9.57 11.58
CA PRO A 257 1.50 -9.96 12.97
C PRO A 257 2.06 -8.79 13.82
N ASP A 258 3.00 -8.05 13.27
CA ASP A 258 3.66 -6.92 13.92
C ASP A 258 2.67 -5.76 14.11
N ALA A 259 1.86 -5.42 13.09
CA ALA A 259 0.77 -4.44 13.23
C ALA A 259 -0.24 -4.83 14.31
N SER A 260 -0.56 -6.13 14.42
CA SER A 260 -1.48 -6.67 15.42
C SER A 260 -0.91 -6.56 16.84
N GLU A 261 0.41 -6.74 17.01
CA GLU A 261 1.10 -6.56 18.28
C GLU A 261 1.17 -5.07 18.67
N SER A 262 1.54 -4.19 17.74
CA SER A 262 1.54 -2.74 17.94
C SER A 262 0.14 -2.22 18.29
N LEU A 263 -0.93 -2.77 17.68
CA LEU A 263 -2.30 -2.36 17.98
C LEU A 263 -2.70 -2.74 19.41
N LYS A 264 -2.34 -3.95 19.87
CA LYS A 264 -2.55 -4.36 21.27
C LYS A 264 -1.77 -3.49 22.25
N SER A 265 -0.53 -3.13 21.90
CA SER A 265 0.28 -2.19 22.68
C SER A 265 -0.40 -0.83 22.80
N LEU A 266 -0.91 -0.28 21.67
CA LEU A 266 -1.66 0.97 21.63
C LEU A 266 -2.92 0.92 22.52
N GLN A 267 -3.72 -0.14 22.40
CA GLN A 267 -4.92 -0.34 23.24
C GLN A 267 -4.54 -0.39 24.73
N GLY A 268 -3.43 -1.05 25.07
CA GLY A 268 -2.90 -1.12 26.44
C GLY A 268 -2.52 0.25 27.01
N VAL A 269 -1.76 1.05 26.27
CA VAL A 269 -1.35 2.40 26.75
C VAL A 269 -2.52 3.38 26.81
N LEU A 270 -3.53 3.22 25.95
CA LEU A 270 -4.77 4.00 26.03
C LEU A 270 -5.58 3.64 27.28
N LEU A 271 -5.70 2.35 27.60
CA LEU A 271 -6.40 1.88 28.80
C LEU A 271 -5.69 2.35 30.08
N GLU A 272 -4.37 2.24 30.12
CA GLU A 272 -3.56 2.77 31.22
C GLU A 272 -3.85 4.27 31.42
N LYS A 273 -3.83 5.04 30.33
CA LYS A 273 -4.07 6.48 30.39
C LYS A 273 -5.47 6.86 30.85
N ALA A 274 -6.50 6.15 30.39
CA ALA A 274 -7.86 6.36 30.83
C ALA A 274 -8.03 6.05 32.33
N THR A 275 -7.37 4.99 32.81
CA THR A 275 -7.38 4.59 34.22
C THR A 275 -6.65 5.60 35.12
N GLU A 276 -5.48 6.10 34.70
CA GLU A 276 -4.74 7.16 35.39
C GLU A 276 -5.63 8.39 35.63
N CYS A 277 -6.34 8.84 34.59
CA CYS A 277 -7.17 10.04 34.66
C CYS A 277 -8.37 9.90 35.60
N VAL A 278 -8.95 8.71 35.74
CA VAL A 278 -10.00 8.44 36.73
C VAL A 278 -9.47 8.60 38.16
N THR A 279 -8.23 8.14 38.42
CA THR A 279 -7.60 8.22 39.75
C THR A 279 -7.20 9.65 40.15
N GLU A 280 -6.69 10.47 39.22
CA GLU A 280 -6.28 11.86 39.51
C GLU A 280 -7.45 12.77 39.93
N THR A 281 -8.66 12.53 39.40
CA THR A 281 -9.88 13.25 39.82
C THR A 281 -10.30 12.99 41.27
N ILE A 282 -9.85 11.89 41.87
CA ILE A 282 -10.24 11.45 43.22
C ILE A 282 -9.30 12.05 44.27
N GLU A 283 -8.03 12.31 43.93
CA GLU A 283 -7.02 12.81 44.87
C GLU A 283 -7.04 14.32 45.09
N THR A 284 -7.83 15.08 44.33
CA THR A 284 -8.09 16.51 44.61
C THR A 284 -9.45 16.69 45.28
N PRO A 285 -9.53 16.64 46.63
CA PRO A 285 -10.75 16.98 47.34
C PRO A 285 -11.02 18.47 47.12
N SER A 286 -11.94 18.77 46.20
CA SER A 286 -12.54 20.09 46.08
C SER A 286 -12.98 20.55 47.48
N HIS A 287 -12.44 21.68 47.93
CA HIS A 287 -12.80 22.28 49.21
C HIS A 287 -14.31 22.51 49.25
N GLN A 288 -15.03 21.61 49.93
CA GLN A 288 -16.44 21.76 50.24
C GLN A 288 -16.62 23.05 51.06
N ARG A 289 -17.03 24.12 50.39
CA ARG A 289 -17.66 25.25 51.05
C ARG A 289 -18.96 24.75 51.67
N ARG A 290 -18.95 24.69 53.00
CA ARG A 290 -20.07 24.47 53.92
C ARG A 290 -21.40 24.99 53.35
N PRO A 291 -22.40 24.13 53.08
CA PRO A 291 -23.72 24.59 52.67
C PRO A 291 -24.45 25.13 53.90
N THR A 292 -24.86 26.39 53.83
CA THR A 292 -25.77 26.99 54.81
C THR A 292 -27.20 26.64 54.40
N ARG A 293 -27.77 25.70 55.16
CA ARG A 293 -29.18 25.41 55.42
C ARG A 293 -30.22 26.29 54.70
N GLY A 294 -30.97 25.69 53.78
CA GLY A 294 -32.34 26.11 53.44
C GLY A 294 -32.71 25.90 51.98
N SER A 295 -33.46 24.84 51.68
CA SER A 295 -34.66 24.82 50.81
C SER A 295 -34.93 23.40 50.31
N ASP A 296 -36.17 22.97 50.47
CA ASP A 296 -36.75 21.75 49.91
C ASP A 296 -36.79 21.79 48.36
N ASP A 297 -36.96 20.59 47.79
CA ASP A 297 -37.15 20.22 46.38
C ASP A 297 -35.93 20.29 45.44
N VAL A 298 -35.33 19.12 45.18
CA VAL A 298 -35.39 18.39 43.89
C VAL A 298 -34.64 17.06 44.08
N LEU A 299 -35.38 15.95 44.16
CA LEU A 299 -34.84 14.60 44.00
C LEU A 299 -34.64 14.33 42.51
N MET A 300 -33.54 14.80 41.93
CA MET A 300 -33.07 14.36 40.61
C MET A 300 -31.56 14.18 40.67
N ASP A 301 -31.17 12.91 40.60
CA ASP A 301 -29.95 12.39 39.98
C ASP A 301 -28.58 12.72 40.61
N ASP A 302 -28.38 12.23 41.85
CA ASP A 302 -27.07 12.17 42.51
C ASP A 302 -26.40 10.79 42.36
N ARG A 303 -26.74 10.01 41.32
CA ARG A 303 -26.21 8.64 41.12
C ARG A 303 -24.96 8.55 40.24
N GLN A 304 -24.45 9.66 39.70
CA GLN A 304 -23.32 9.63 38.76
C GLN A 304 -22.04 10.35 39.26
N GLN A 305 -21.93 10.65 40.54
CA GLN A 305 -20.71 11.24 41.11
C GLN A 305 -20.04 10.26 42.06
N GLY A 306 -19.14 9.43 41.52
CA GLY A 306 -18.23 8.62 42.33
C GLY A 306 -18.08 7.15 41.93
N MET A 307 -18.41 6.74 40.70
CA MET A 307 -18.05 5.40 40.25
C MET A 307 -16.58 5.43 39.80
N THR A 308 -15.68 4.92 40.64
CA THR A 308 -14.34 4.52 40.21
C THR A 308 -14.51 3.49 39.11
N VAL A 309 -14.31 3.87 37.86
CA VAL A 309 -14.42 2.93 36.74
C VAL A 309 -13.17 2.06 36.75
N SER A 310 -13.32 0.76 37.00
CA SER A 310 -12.19 -0.17 36.91
C SER A 310 -11.76 -0.35 35.46
N PRO A 311 -10.51 -0.77 35.18
CA PRO A 311 -10.07 -1.06 33.81
C PRO A 311 -11.00 -2.06 33.10
N ASP A 312 -11.49 -3.07 33.83
CA ASP A 312 -12.42 -4.07 33.29
C ASP A 312 -13.78 -3.45 32.92
N ASP A 313 -14.28 -2.50 33.73
CA ASP A 313 -15.53 -1.77 33.42
C ASP A 313 -15.37 -0.88 32.18
N LEU A 314 -14.20 -0.25 31.99
CA LEU A 314 -13.90 0.53 30.78
C LEU A 314 -13.85 -0.37 29.54
N ILE A 315 -13.22 -1.53 29.63
CA ILE A 315 -13.19 -2.51 28.53
C ILE A 315 -14.60 -2.97 28.19
N ALA A 316 -15.40 -3.34 29.21
CA ALA A 316 -16.78 -3.77 29.01
C ALA A 316 -17.63 -2.68 28.36
N LEU A 317 -17.46 -1.42 28.77
CA LEU A 317 -18.15 -0.28 28.17
C LEU A 317 -17.75 -0.07 26.71
N ALA A 318 -16.45 -0.13 26.38
CA ALA A 318 -15.98 -0.02 25.01
C ALA A 318 -16.55 -1.14 24.13
N GLN A 319 -16.54 -2.39 24.63
CA GLN A 319 -17.12 -3.54 23.93
C GLN A 319 -18.63 -3.41 23.70
N GLN A 320 -19.35 -2.79 24.64
CA GLN A 320 -20.76 -2.49 24.47
C GLN A 320 -20.99 -1.52 23.30
N TYR A 321 -20.24 -0.42 23.23
CA TYR A 321 -20.33 0.53 22.12
C TYR A 321 -20.01 -0.11 20.77
N SER A 322 -18.94 -0.93 20.70
CA SER A 322 -18.61 -1.68 19.49
C SER A 322 -19.73 -2.61 19.05
N SER A 323 -20.30 -3.37 19.98
CA SER A 323 -21.41 -4.30 19.70
C SER A 323 -22.66 -3.59 19.17
N GLU A 324 -22.92 -2.37 19.64
CA GLU A 324 -24.10 -1.59 19.25
C GLU A 324 -23.91 -0.81 17.94
N LEU A 325 -22.70 -0.27 17.68
CA LEU A 325 -22.48 0.74 16.65
C LEU A 325 -21.66 0.25 15.46
N LEU A 326 -20.72 -0.68 15.65
CA LEU A 326 -19.71 -1.02 14.64
C LEU A 326 -20.35 -1.49 13.32
N GLN A 327 -21.32 -2.39 13.39
CA GLN A 327 -21.95 -2.95 12.18
C GLN A 327 -22.69 -1.87 11.37
N ALA A 328 -23.37 -0.94 12.05
CA ALA A 328 -24.08 0.14 11.39
C ALA A 328 -23.11 1.12 10.71
N GLU A 329 -21.97 1.38 11.35
CA GLU A 329 -20.91 2.23 10.80
C GLU A 329 -20.20 1.59 9.60
N LEU A 330 -19.93 0.29 9.64
CA LEU A 330 -19.38 -0.46 8.50
C LEU A 330 -20.30 -0.41 7.28
N GLU A 331 -21.62 -0.53 7.48
CA GLU A 331 -22.58 -0.36 6.39
C GLU A 331 -22.67 1.10 5.91
N ARG A 332 -22.61 2.08 6.82
CA ARG A 332 -22.62 3.51 6.48
C ARG A 332 -21.43 3.90 5.60
N THR A 333 -20.25 3.35 5.88
CA THR A 333 -19.01 3.70 5.18
C THR A 333 -18.62 2.69 4.10
N ARG A 334 -19.45 1.67 3.85
CA ARG A 334 -19.17 0.56 2.95
C ARG A 334 -18.68 0.95 1.56
N ILE A 335 -19.24 2.01 0.98
CA ILE A 335 -18.81 2.51 -0.35
C ILE A 335 -17.38 3.06 -0.30
N ASN A 336 -17.03 3.74 0.80
CA ASN A 336 -15.73 4.36 0.99
C ASN A 336 -14.63 3.29 1.18
N THR A 337 -14.99 2.13 1.70
CA THR A 337 -14.04 1.06 2.10
C THR A 337 -14.15 -0.20 1.25
N ALA A 338 -14.97 -0.17 0.20
CA ALA A 338 -15.27 -1.32 -0.66
C ALA A 338 -14.01 -1.95 -1.29
N CYS A 339 -12.95 -1.18 -1.51
CA CYS A 339 -11.71 -1.69 -2.08
C CYS A 339 -10.98 -2.68 -1.16
N PHE A 340 -11.20 -2.61 0.14
CA PHE A 340 -10.58 -3.52 1.11
C PHE A 340 -11.45 -4.74 1.42
N MET A 341 -12.74 -4.69 1.08
CA MET A 341 -13.74 -5.71 1.39
C MET A 341 -14.20 -6.41 0.12
N GLU A 342 -13.32 -7.17 -0.55
CA GLU A 342 -13.64 -7.90 -1.80
C GLU A 342 -14.72 -9.01 -1.67
N SER A 343 -15.44 -9.10 -0.53
CA SER A 343 -16.40 -10.18 -0.24
C SER A 343 -17.83 -9.75 0.10
N ILE A 344 -18.26 -8.51 -0.15
CA ILE A 344 -19.69 -8.14 -0.03
C ILE A 344 -20.20 -7.58 -1.37
N PRO A 345 -21.13 -8.27 -2.07
CA PRO A 345 -21.55 -7.88 -3.43
C PRO A 345 -22.03 -6.43 -3.46
N VAL A 346 -21.30 -5.61 -4.23
CA VAL A 346 -21.58 -4.20 -4.45
C VAL A 346 -22.98 -4.04 -5.04
N PRO A 347 -23.85 -3.14 -4.51
CA PRO A 347 -25.13 -2.82 -5.11
C PRO A 347 -24.96 -2.41 -6.58
N GLU A 348 -25.86 -2.86 -7.46
CA GLU A 348 -25.78 -2.61 -8.91
C GLU A 348 -25.66 -1.12 -9.28
N SER A 349 -26.10 -0.21 -8.41
CA SER A 349 -25.96 1.24 -8.58
C SER A 349 -24.51 1.74 -8.60
N ALA A 350 -23.59 1.13 -7.84
CA ALA A 350 -22.18 1.53 -7.84
C ALA A 350 -21.41 0.92 -9.03
N LYS A 351 -21.85 -0.24 -9.55
CA LYS A 351 -21.33 -0.81 -10.81
C LYS A 351 -21.65 0.09 -12.01
N ALA A 352 -22.84 0.72 -12.02
CA ALA A 352 -23.22 1.66 -13.07
C ALA A 352 -22.38 2.96 -13.04
N ALA A 353 -22.04 3.46 -11.85
CA ALA A 353 -21.17 4.65 -11.70
C ALA A 353 -19.73 4.38 -12.16
N TYR A 354 -19.17 3.21 -11.83
CA TYR A 354 -17.84 2.79 -12.30
C TYR A 354 -17.79 2.51 -13.80
N ALA A 355 -18.85 1.92 -14.37
CA ALA A 355 -18.97 1.70 -15.81
C ALA A 355 -19.09 3.02 -16.61
N SER A 356 -19.66 4.06 -16.00
CA SER A 356 -19.78 5.38 -16.62
C SER A 356 -18.44 6.12 -16.75
N PHE A 357 -17.44 5.78 -15.93
CA PHE A 357 -16.08 6.33 -16.02
C PHE A 357 -15.16 5.54 -16.97
N ARG A 358 -15.45 4.26 -17.27
CA ARG A 358 -14.78 3.52 -18.35
C ARG A 358 -15.43 3.84 -19.70
N GLY A 359 -15.08 4.99 -20.25
CA GLY A 359 -15.33 5.28 -21.66
C GLY A 359 -14.65 4.24 -22.57
N SER A 360 -15.48 3.47 -23.29
CA SER A 360 -15.24 2.78 -24.56
C SER A 360 -13.78 2.67 -25.04
N MET A 361 -13.05 1.67 -24.55
CA MET A 361 -11.92 1.07 -25.27
C MET A 361 -12.12 -0.45 -25.35
N ASP A 362 -13.11 -0.86 -26.13
CA ASP A 362 -13.14 -2.21 -26.69
C ASP A 362 -12.66 -2.11 -28.15
N SER A 363 -11.43 -2.57 -28.41
CA SER A 363 -11.01 -2.98 -29.75
C SER A 363 -11.10 -4.51 -29.85
N PRO A 364 -11.66 -5.06 -30.95
CA PRO A 364 -11.96 -6.48 -31.04
C PRO A 364 -10.77 -7.26 -31.62
N SER A 365 -10.23 -8.21 -30.87
CA SER A 365 -9.37 -9.25 -31.47
C SER A 365 -9.52 -10.57 -30.74
N ARG A 366 -10.42 -11.44 -31.24
CA ARG A 366 -10.36 -12.88 -31.01
C ARG A 366 -10.62 -13.65 -32.31
N ASN A 367 -9.53 -14.30 -32.74
CA ASN A 367 -9.46 -15.70 -33.17
C ASN A 367 -10.03 -16.10 -34.54
N PHE A 368 -9.15 -16.10 -35.55
CA PHE A 368 -9.21 -16.99 -36.70
C PHE A 368 -8.20 -18.14 -36.51
N ARG A 369 -8.69 -19.35 -36.19
CA ARG A 369 -8.05 -20.60 -36.62
C ARG A 369 -9.05 -21.76 -36.51
N GLY A 370 -9.81 -21.96 -37.58
CA GLY A 370 -10.61 -23.16 -37.80
C GLY A 370 -9.78 -24.21 -38.51
N SER A 371 -9.52 -25.33 -37.83
CA SER A 371 -9.09 -26.59 -38.42
C SER A 371 -10.31 -27.39 -38.88
N GLN A 372 -10.31 -27.87 -40.12
CA GLN A 372 -11.08 -29.05 -40.53
C GLN A 372 -10.10 -30.20 -40.80
N PRO A 373 -10.55 -31.46 -40.66
CA PRO A 373 -10.80 -32.18 -41.90
C PRO A 373 -12.03 -33.12 -41.91
N ALA A 374 -12.47 -33.38 -43.16
CA ALA A 374 -13.21 -34.52 -43.70
C ALA A 374 -14.73 -34.65 -43.40
N VAL A 375 -15.54 -34.64 -44.46
CA VAL A 375 -16.28 -35.81 -45.00
C VAL A 375 -17.12 -35.40 -46.24
N SER A 376 -16.86 -36.12 -47.35
CA SER A 376 -17.68 -36.44 -48.54
C SER A 376 -18.69 -35.44 -49.15
N GLY A 377 -18.53 -35.20 -50.47
CA GLY A 377 -19.65 -34.98 -51.39
C GLY A 377 -19.43 -33.92 -52.49
N SER A 378 -18.95 -34.34 -53.66
CA SER A 378 -19.18 -33.65 -54.95
C SER A 378 -20.40 -34.31 -55.64
N PRO A 379 -21.04 -33.76 -56.71
CA PRO A 379 -20.63 -32.62 -57.56
C PRO A 379 -21.76 -31.62 -57.93
N GLY A 380 -21.43 -30.51 -58.60
CA GLY A 380 -22.44 -29.68 -59.27
C GLY A 380 -21.88 -28.46 -60.01
N PHE A 381 -21.66 -28.60 -61.30
CA PHE A 381 -21.41 -27.49 -62.24
C PHE A 381 -22.60 -26.50 -62.28
N SER A 382 -22.33 -25.19 -62.32
CA SER A 382 -22.97 -24.29 -63.31
C SER A 382 -22.31 -22.91 -63.37
N ARG A 383 -22.26 -22.40 -64.59
CA ARG A 383 -21.66 -21.14 -65.08
C ARG A 383 -22.58 -19.93 -64.82
N GLN A 384 -22.02 -18.75 -65.14
CA GLN A 384 -22.67 -17.50 -65.62
C GLN A 384 -23.21 -16.54 -64.55
N ARG A 385 -23.12 -15.20 -64.66
CA ARG A 385 -22.53 -14.27 -65.65
C ARG A 385 -22.47 -12.86 -64.99
N ARG A 386 -21.52 -12.05 -65.44
CA ARG A 386 -21.43 -10.57 -65.43
C ARG A 386 -22.67 -9.77 -64.98
N ARG A 387 -22.44 -8.74 -64.17
CA ARG A 387 -22.34 -7.36 -64.68
C ARG A 387 -21.29 -6.58 -63.91
#